data_AF-A0A7K0YBQ4-F1
#
_entry.id   AF-A0A7K0YBQ4-F1
#
_cell.length_a   1.000
_cell.length_b   1.000
_cell.length_c   1.000
_cell.angle_alpha   90.00
_cell.angle_beta   90.00
_cell.angle_gamma   90.00
#
_symmetry.space_group_name_H-M   'P 1'
#
loop_
_entity.id
_entity.type
_entity.pdbx_description
1 polymer ?
#
loop_
_entity_poly.entity_id
_entity_poly.type
_entity_poly.pdbx_seq_one_letter_code
_entity_poly.pdbx_strand_id
1 'polypeptide(L)' 'DLVIVLEAMKMEQPMNAHKAGTIKSISAVVGETVPAGTVLLELE' A
#
# COMPACT_ATOMS: atom_id res chain seq x y z
N ASP A 1 0.94 10.48 -5.69
CA ASP A 1 0.34 10.72 -4.36
C ASP A 1 0.63 9.58 -3.40
N LEU A 2 0.72 9.87 -2.11
CA LEU A 2 0.87 8.83 -1.07
C LEU A 2 -0.45 8.07 -0.94
N VAL A 3 -0.39 6.73 -0.94
CA VAL A 3 -1.59 5.88 -0.88
C VAL A 3 -1.59 4.96 0.33
N ILE A 4 -0.44 4.38 0.68
CA ILE A 4 -0.28 3.48 1.84
C ILE A 4 1.04 3.81 2.54
N VAL A 5 1.08 3.64 3.86
CA VAL A 5 2.32 3.61 4.66
C VAL A 5 2.43 2.24 5.29
N LEU A 6 3.56 1.56 5.07
CA LEU A 6 3.89 0.29 5.73
C LEU A 6 4.88 0.54 6.85
N GLU A 7 4.80 -0.25 7.92
CA GLU A 7 5.86 -0.32 8.91
C GLU A 7 6.72 -1.55 8.66
N ALA A 8 8.03 -1.36 8.65
CA ALA A 8 8.99 -2.44 8.59
C ALA A 8 10.22 -2.08 9.45
N MET A 9 10.48 -2.88 10.49
CA MET A 9 11.64 -2.73 11.36
C MET A 9 11.76 -1.32 11.97
N LYS A 10 10.66 -0.78 12.50
CA LYS A 10 10.54 0.56 13.09
C LYS A 10 10.71 1.71 12.09
N MET A 11 10.71 1.41 10.79
CA MET A 11 10.75 2.41 9.75
C MET A 11 9.43 2.42 8.98
N GLU A 12 8.95 3.62 8.70
CA GLU A 12 7.79 3.83 7.85
C GLU A 12 8.25 3.85 6.38
N GLN A 13 7.62 3.02 5.56
CA GLN A 13 7.88 2.95 4.14
C GLN A 13 6.66 3.51 3.38
N PRO A 14 6.76 4.73 2.82
CA PRO A 14 5.68 5.30 2.05
C PRO A 14 5.55 4.59 0.70
N MET A 15 4.33 4.23 0.32
CA MET A 15 3.98 3.73 -0.99
C MET A 15 3.16 4.77 -1.73
N ASN A 16 3.74 5.28 -2.82
CA ASN A 16 3.12 6.28 -3.67
C ASN A 16 2.51 5.62 -4.92
N ALA A 17 1.45 6.23 -5.46
CA ALA A 17 0.85 5.80 -6.71
C ALA A 17 1.86 5.96 -7.86
N HIS A 18 2.09 4.87 -8.59
CA HIS A 18 3.05 4.82 -9.70
C HIS A 18 2.54 5.51 -10.97
N LYS A 19 1.22 5.73 -11.05
CA LYS A 19 0.53 6.44 -12.14
C LYS A 19 -0.65 7.22 -11.57
N ALA A 20 -1.13 8.20 -12.33
CA ALA A 20 -2.44 8.79 -12.09
C ALA A 20 -3.54 7.80 -12.47
N GLY A 21 -4.63 7.78 -11.72
CA GLY A 21 -5.74 6.85 -11.92
C GLY A 21 -6.69 6.82 -10.73
N THR A 22 -7.62 5.88 -10.74
CA THR A 22 -8.59 5.69 -9.65
C THR A 22 -8.25 4.41 -8.89
N ILE A 23 -8.44 4.42 -7.57
CA ILE A 23 -8.28 3.20 -6.76
C ILE A 23 -9.45 2.27 -7.09
N LYS A 24 -9.14 1.11 -7.66
CA LYS A 24 -10.10 0.07 -8.04
C LYS A 24 -10.45 -0.83 -6.85
N SER A 25 -9.45 -1.21 -6.05
CA SER A 25 -9.63 -2.04 -4.86
C SER A 25 -8.54 -1.74 -3.81
N ILE A 26 -8.87 -1.94 -2.54
CA ILE A 26 -7.92 -1.90 -1.41
C ILE A 26 -8.12 -3.18 -0.63
N SER A 27 -7.07 -4.00 -0.55
CA SER A 27 -7.02 -5.24 0.23
C SER A 27 -6.22 -5.07 1.52
N ALA A 28 -5.49 -3.96 1.69
CA ALA A 28 -4.74 -3.67 2.90
C ALA A 28 -5.65 -3.35 4.09
N VAL A 29 -5.45 -4.05 5.20
CA VAL A 29 -6.11 -3.78 6.49
C VAL A 29 -5.14 -3.07 7.43
N VAL A 30 -5.63 -2.06 8.14
CA VAL A 30 -4.80 -1.25 9.05
C VAL A 30 -4.28 -2.11 10.20
N GLY A 31 -2.96 -2.06 10.41
CA GLY A 31 -2.28 -2.81 11.48
C GLY A 31 -2.06 -4.30 11.16
N GLU A 32 -2.48 -4.78 10.00
CA GLU A 32 -2.18 -6.15 9.56
C GLU A 32 -0.71 -6.28 9.13
N THR A 33 -0.07 -7.37 9.53
CA THR A 33 1.26 -7.73 9.02
C THR A 33 1.12 -8.41 7.67
N VAL A 34 1.73 -7.82 6.64
CA VAL A 34 1.68 -8.35 5.27
C VAL A 34 3.05 -8.90 4.86
N PRO A 35 3.12 -10.10 4.25
CA PRO A 35 4.37 -10.60 3.69
C PRO A 35 4.75 -9.86 2.40
N ALA A 36 6.02 -9.99 1.99
CA ALA A 36 6.49 -9.44 0.73
C ALA A 36 5.73 -10.05 -0.46
N GLY A 37 5.30 -9.21 -1.40
CA GLY A 37 4.56 -9.62 -2.59
C GLY A 37 3.03 -9.63 -2.44
N THR A 38 2.49 -9.33 -1.26
CA THR A 38 1.04 -9.14 -1.09
C THR A 38 0.56 -7.94 -1.92
N VAL A 39 -0.52 -8.14 -2.68
CA VAL A 39 -1.22 -7.05 -3.36
C VAL A 39 -2.01 -6.26 -2.32
N LEU A 40 -1.73 -4.96 -2.22
CA LEU A 40 -2.35 -4.07 -1.22
C LEU A 40 -3.49 -3.22 -1.80
N LEU A 41 -3.37 -2.84 -3.07
CA LEU A 41 -4.36 -2.07 -3.81
C LEU A 41 -4.19 -2.27 -5.32
N GLU A 42 -5.26 -2.06 -6.07
CA GLU A 42 -5.22 -1.95 -7.54
C GLU A 42 -5.58 -0.53 -7.97
N LEU A 43 -4.88 -0.03 -9.00
CA LEU A 43 -5.22 1.22 -9.69
C LEU A 43 -5.79 0.89 -11.07
N GLU A 44 -6.87 1.57 -11.46
CA GLU A 44 -7.39 1.58 -12.82
C GLU A 44 -6.54 2.47 -13.73
#